data_AF-A0A971ID05-F1
#
_entry.id   AF-A0A971ID05-F1
#
_cell.length_a   1.000
_cell.length_b   1.000
_cell.length_c   1.000
_cell.angle_alpha   90.00
_cell.angle_beta   90.00
_cell.angle_gamma   90.00
#
_symmetry.space_group_name_H-M   'P 1'
#
loop_
_entity.id
_entity.type
_entity.pdbx_description
1 polymer ?
#
loop_
_entity_poly.entity_id
_entity_poly.type
_entity_poly.pdbx_seq_one_letter_code
_entity_poly.pdbx_strand_id
1 'polypeptide(L)'
;MKRISLMWTLAAVITIAYIATMIFVRVGSTTGMQHKLYRQWQQEYVMQESGNQAFINTSNDRSNPVALSEGQGYGMYLTAIAGGKGWATQQNFDDLLNFYLEHRDVVGEHRDTETYLMQWKLEKNNQTWKSHANSATDGDLYIAYSLHLASSSWPSRRSYYQSIERKLIDDILAYEYNTETHTLTVGNWADKQSEYYNLMRTSDVMPTFFEAFHTLSGDARWSTVNNAMLDRMVNLSDQQQTGLLPDFAWVTDTGARPVKGKTVATKFDGDYSSNACRTPMMLASSDDSRAGKVVSKLLKFFESQETITAGYSLAGNRLNDYTSNSFTAPLTFAANLERFQGYSRLKAYRQSMLSETLTTTNYYDATLTVMAVMGDNH
;
A
#
# COMPACT_ATOMS: atom_id res chain seq x y z
N MET A 1 14.35 52.54 28.65
CA MET A 1 13.63 51.25 28.77
C MET A 1 12.59 51.03 27.66
N LYS A 2 11.62 51.92 27.43
CA LYS A 2 10.57 51.73 26.39
C LYS A 2 11.09 51.51 24.94
N ARG A 3 12.13 52.24 24.50
CA ARG A 3 12.72 52.07 23.16
C ARG A 3 13.39 50.71 22.94
N ILE A 4 14.05 50.18 23.98
CA ILE A 4 14.72 48.86 23.92
C ILE A 4 13.67 47.75 23.87
N SER A 5 12.60 47.85 24.68
CA SER A 5 11.46 46.94 24.64
C SER A 5 10.74 46.94 23.27
N LEU A 6 10.54 48.11 22.67
CA LEU A 6 9.96 48.23 21.33
C LEU A 6 10.85 47.58 20.26
N MET A 7 12.17 47.75 20.36
CA MET A 7 13.15 47.17 19.43
C MET A 7 13.16 45.64 19.50
N TRP A 8 13.13 45.06 20.70
CA TRP A 8 13.03 43.60 20.87
C TRP A 8 11.67 43.05 20.41
N THR A 9 10.59 43.80 20.61
CA THR A 9 9.26 43.44 20.11
C THR A 9 9.25 43.42 18.58
N LEU A 10 9.83 44.44 17.94
CA LEU A 10 9.93 44.53 16.49
C LEU A 10 10.82 43.41 15.91
N ALA A 11 11.96 43.13 16.55
CA ALA A 11 12.83 42.02 16.17
C ALA A 11 12.09 40.67 16.25
N ALA A 12 11.35 40.42 17.33
CA ALA A 12 10.54 39.21 17.47
C ALA A 12 9.47 39.09 16.38
N VAL A 13 8.76 40.19 16.05
CA VAL A 13 7.76 40.19 14.97
C VAL A 13 8.40 39.89 13.61
N ILE A 14 9.56 40.48 13.30
CA ILE A 14 10.27 40.22 12.04
C ILE A 14 10.73 38.75 11.98
N THR A 15 11.27 38.21 13.08
CA THR A 15 11.68 36.81 13.15
C THR A 15 10.49 35.87 12.97
N ILE A 16 9.36 36.13 13.62
CA ILE A 16 8.12 35.35 13.45
C ILE A 16 7.63 35.42 12.01
N ALA A 17 7.59 36.61 11.40
CA ALA A 17 7.17 36.78 10.01
C ALA A 17 8.09 36.05 9.03
N TYR A 18 9.41 36.09 9.27
CA TYR A 18 10.39 35.35 8.47
C TYR A 18 10.21 33.83 8.61
N ILE A 19 10.09 33.31 9.83
CA ILE A 19 9.84 31.89 10.09
C ILE A 19 8.53 31.44 9.41
N ALA A 20 7.46 32.22 9.57
CA ALA A 20 6.18 31.93 8.92
C ALA A 20 6.31 31.90 7.39
N THR A 21 7.07 32.83 6.81
CA THR A 21 7.32 32.87 5.35
C THR A 21 8.13 31.65 4.90
N MET A 22 9.17 31.26 5.63
CA MET A 22 9.99 30.08 5.30
C MET A 22 9.18 28.78 5.42
N ILE A 23 8.33 28.66 6.44
CA ILE A 23 7.39 27.54 6.59
C ILE A 23 6.41 27.51 5.41
N PHE A 24 5.81 28.65 5.07
CA PHE A 24 4.86 28.75 3.95
C PHE A 24 5.51 28.35 2.61
N VAL A 25 6.71 28.86 2.31
CA VAL A 25 7.46 28.52 1.10
C VAL A 25 7.83 27.03 1.07
N ARG A 26 8.26 26.47 2.20
CA ARG A 26 8.64 25.06 2.30
C ARG A 26 7.44 24.12 2.16
N VAL A 27 6.33 24.43 2.83
CA VAL A 27 5.09 23.63 2.71
C VAL A 27 4.56 23.72 1.28
N GLY A 28 4.48 24.92 0.71
CA GLY A 28 4.04 25.13 -0.66
C GLY A 28 4.92 24.40 -1.68
N SER A 29 6.24 24.38 -1.49
CA SER A 29 7.15 23.64 -2.38
C SER A 29 7.00 22.13 -2.25
N THR A 30 6.84 21.58 -1.03
CA THR A 30 6.58 20.15 -0.82
C THR A 30 5.26 19.72 -1.46
N THR A 31 4.18 20.45 -1.23
CA THR A 31 2.86 20.17 -1.84
C THR A 31 2.92 20.24 -3.35
N GLY A 32 3.63 21.23 -3.91
CA GLY A 32 3.85 21.34 -5.36
C GLY A 32 4.65 20.16 -5.94
N MET A 33 5.69 19.70 -5.25
CA MET A 33 6.48 18.53 -5.65
C MET A 33 5.66 17.23 -5.61
N GLN A 34 4.87 17.01 -4.55
CA GLN A 34 3.97 15.86 -4.45
C GLN A 34 2.95 15.85 -5.60
N HIS A 35 2.31 16.98 -5.88
CA HIS A 35 1.36 17.09 -6.98
C HIS A 35 2.03 16.82 -8.34
N LYS A 36 3.24 17.34 -8.56
CA LYS A 36 4.01 17.05 -9.78
C LYS A 36 4.26 15.55 -9.95
N LEU A 37 4.72 14.86 -8.90
CA LEU A 37 4.97 13.42 -8.94
C LEU A 37 3.69 12.62 -9.20
N TYR A 38 2.58 12.95 -8.52
CA TYR A 38 1.28 12.35 -8.80
C TYR A 38 0.88 12.51 -10.26
N ARG A 39 1.05 13.71 -10.83
CA ARG A 39 0.72 13.99 -12.24
C ARG A 39 1.60 13.23 -13.22
N GLN A 40 2.90 13.10 -12.93
CA GLN A 40 3.81 12.27 -13.72
C GLN A 40 3.38 10.80 -13.70
N TRP A 41 3.13 10.25 -12.51
CA TRP A 41 2.64 8.88 -12.36
C TRP A 41 1.30 8.66 -13.07
N GLN A 42 0.36 9.60 -12.92
CA GLN A 42 -0.94 9.51 -13.58
C GLN A 42 -0.81 9.46 -15.10
N GLN A 43 0.03 10.32 -15.68
CA GLN A 43 0.26 10.37 -17.12
C GLN A 43 0.92 9.10 -17.66
N GLU A 44 1.84 8.52 -16.88
CA GLU A 44 2.57 7.34 -17.30
C GLU A 44 1.73 6.07 -17.14
N TYR A 45 1.05 5.88 -16.00
CA TYR A 45 0.49 4.58 -15.64
C TYR A 45 -1.02 4.46 -15.80
N VAL A 46 -1.77 5.57 -15.80
CA VAL A 46 -3.23 5.52 -15.97
C VAL A 46 -3.57 5.52 -17.46
N MET A 47 -4.26 4.47 -17.92
CA MET A 47 -4.77 4.36 -19.28
C MET A 47 -6.29 4.44 -19.30
N GLN A 48 -6.82 5.22 -20.25
CA GLN A 48 -8.26 5.34 -20.49
C GLN A 48 -8.74 4.19 -21.36
N GLU A 49 -9.96 3.74 -21.08
CA GLU A 49 -10.70 2.69 -21.77
C GLU A 49 -12.08 3.21 -22.18
N SER A 50 -12.69 2.59 -23.18
CA SER A 50 -14.07 2.93 -23.56
C SER A 50 -15.05 2.76 -22.40
N GLY A 51 -16.12 3.56 -22.38
CA GLY A 51 -17.20 3.41 -21.39
C GLY A 51 -16.95 4.10 -20.05
N ASN A 52 -16.16 5.18 -20.04
CA ASN A 52 -15.76 5.89 -18.80
C ASN A 52 -15.06 4.94 -17.83
N GLN A 53 -14.06 4.23 -18.35
CA GLN A 53 -13.24 3.29 -17.60
C GLN A 53 -11.78 3.72 -17.68
N ALA A 54 -11.03 3.47 -16.62
CA ALA A 54 -9.59 3.63 -16.62
C ALA A 54 -8.94 2.50 -15.83
N PHE A 55 -7.71 2.16 -16.19
CA PHE A 55 -6.94 1.14 -15.50
C PHE A 55 -5.49 1.55 -15.32
N ILE A 56 -4.81 0.87 -14.40
CA ILE A 56 -3.36 1.04 -14.21
C ILE A 56 -2.61 0.03 -15.07
N ASN A 57 -1.85 0.51 -16.05
CA ASN A 57 -0.99 -0.32 -16.87
C ASN A 57 0.29 -0.68 -16.09
N THR A 58 0.46 -1.95 -15.77
CA THR A 58 1.64 -2.49 -15.07
C THR A 58 2.69 -3.05 -16.04
N SER A 59 2.38 -3.10 -17.34
CA SER A 59 3.30 -3.53 -18.40
C SER A 59 4.21 -2.41 -18.88
N ASN A 60 5.45 -2.75 -19.21
CA ASN A 60 6.38 -1.85 -19.91
C ASN A 60 6.08 -1.73 -21.42
N ASP A 61 5.17 -2.55 -21.94
CA ASP A 61 4.67 -2.45 -23.31
C ASP A 61 3.26 -1.86 -23.31
N ARG A 62 3.16 -0.57 -23.61
CA ARG A 62 1.87 0.15 -23.69
C ARG A 62 0.96 -0.37 -24.81
N SER A 63 1.50 -1.08 -25.79
CA SER A 63 0.70 -1.67 -26.89
C SER A 63 0.02 -2.96 -26.46
N ASN A 64 0.59 -3.64 -25.46
CA ASN A 64 0.06 -4.86 -24.84
C ASN A 64 -0.08 -4.62 -23.34
N PRO A 65 -1.03 -3.76 -22.92
CA PRO A 65 -1.14 -3.37 -21.53
C PRO A 65 -1.59 -4.55 -20.66
N VAL A 66 -1.12 -4.53 -19.42
CA VAL A 66 -1.50 -5.47 -18.38
C VAL A 66 -2.10 -4.67 -17.22
N ALA A 67 -3.28 -5.06 -16.76
CA ALA A 67 -3.87 -4.54 -15.53
C ALA A 67 -3.84 -5.63 -14.47
N LEU A 68 -3.34 -5.29 -13.28
CA LEU A 68 -3.39 -6.15 -12.10
C LEU A 68 -4.39 -5.56 -11.10
N SER A 69 -5.08 -6.40 -10.32
CA SER A 69 -5.94 -5.90 -9.24
C SER A 69 -5.14 -5.09 -8.21
N GLU A 70 -3.89 -5.49 -7.94
CA GLU A 70 -2.94 -4.71 -7.13
C GLU A 70 -2.74 -3.30 -7.70
N GLY A 71 -2.38 -3.21 -8.99
CA GLY A 71 -2.22 -1.94 -9.68
C GLY A 71 -3.49 -1.11 -9.65
N GLN A 72 -4.65 -1.72 -9.87
CA GLN A 72 -5.94 -1.04 -9.83
C GLN A 72 -6.23 -0.46 -8.45
N GLY A 73 -6.06 -1.26 -7.38
CA GLY A 73 -6.22 -0.82 -6.00
C GLY A 73 -5.27 0.33 -5.65
N TYR A 74 -4.01 0.25 -6.07
CA TYR A 74 -3.03 1.34 -5.90
C TYR A 74 -3.46 2.63 -6.61
N GLY A 75 -3.97 2.51 -7.83
CA GLY A 75 -4.42 3.66 -8.60
C GLY A 75 -5.64 4.32 -7.99
N MET A 76 -6.60 3.53 -7.52
CA MET A 76 -7.77 4.05 -6.82
C MET A 76 -7.36 4.72 -5.51
N TYR A 77 -6.45 4.11 -4.73
CA TYR A 77 -5.92 4.67 -3.49
C TYR A 77 -5.25 6.04 -3.71
N LEU A 78 -4.32 6.13 -4.66
CA LEU A 78 -3.65 7.39 -4.99
C LEU A 78 -4.63 8.45 -5.50
N THR A 79 -5.60 8.06 -6.33
CA THR A 79 -6.61 8.97 -6.87
C THR A 79 -7.54 9.49 -5.76
N ALA A 80 -7.90 8.66 -4.78
CA ALA A 80 -8.71 9.08 -3.63
C ALA A 80 -7.96 10.08 -2.73
N ILE A 81 -6.68 9.85 -2.45
CA ILE A 81 -5.82 10.80 -1.72
C ILE A 81 -5.68 12.11 -2.49
N ALA A 82 -5.42 12.03 -3.81
CA ALA A 82 -5.35 13.19 -4.68
C ALA A 82 -6.67 13.97 -4.70
N GLY A 83 -7.81 13.27 -4.65
CA GLY A 83 -9.15 13.85 -4.53
C GLY A 83 -9.31 14.69 -3.26
N GLY A 84 -8.88 14.17 -2.11
CA GLY A 84 -8.92 14.89 -0.83
C GLY A 84 -8.03 16.15 -0.82
N LYS A 85 -7.03 16.21 -1.70
CA LYS A 85 -6.15 17.37 -1.92
C LYS A 85 -6.63 18.30 -3.06
N GLY A 86 -7.73 17.97 -3.74
CA GLY A 86 -8.25 18.70 -4.89
C GLY A 86 -7.44 18.54 -6.18
N TRP A 87 -6.59 17.52 -6.28
CA TRP A 87 -5.73 17.24 -7.45
C TRP A 87 -6.35 16.26 -8.44
N ALA A 88 -7.34 15.49 -8.00
CA ALA A 88 -8.11 14.57 -8.84
C ALA A 88 -9.60 14.88 -8.76
N THR A 89 -10.31 14.65 -9.86
CA THR A 89 -11.77 14.79 -9.91
C THR A 89 -12.44 13.49 -9.49
N GLN A 90 -13.70 13.57 -9.07
CA GLN A 90 -14.53 12.39 -8.79
C GLN A 90 -14.61 11.47 -10.01
N GLN A 91 -14.67 12.03 -11.23
CA GLN A 91 -14.70 11.24 -12.46
C GLN A 91 -13.44 10.39 -12.62
N ASN A 92 -12.26 10.91 -12.25
CA ASN A 92 -11.02 10.13 -12.34
C ASN A 92 -11.06 8.87 -11.46
N PHE A 93 -11.67 8.96 -10.28
CA PHE A 93 -11.87 7.81 -9.41
C PHE A 93 -12.98 6.89 -9.93
N ASP A 94 -14.09 7.47 -10.39
CA ASP A 94 -15.21 6.71 -10.95
C ASP A 94 -14.79 5.91 -12.20
N ASP A 95 -13.89 6.43 -13.04
CA ASP A 95 -13.35 5.69 -14.19
C ASP A 95 -12.58 4.44 -13.76
N LEU A 96 -11.73 4.55 -12.73
CA LEU A 96 -11.00 3.40 -12.16
C LEU A 96 -11.95 2.40 -11.49
N LEU A 97 -12.96 2.90 -10.77
CA LEU A 97 -13.99 2.10 -10.14
C LEU A 97 -14.80 1.32 -11.18
N ASN A 98 -15.19 1.95 -12.29
CA ASN A 98 -15.97 1.30 -13.34
C ASN A 98 -15.18 0.16 -14.01
N PHE A 99 -13.87 0.33 -14.23
CA PHE A 99 -13.03 -0.75 -14.73
C PHE A 99 -12.97 -1.93 -13.76
N TYR A 100 -12.79 -1.67 -12.46
CA TYR A 100 -12.84 -2.73 -11.45
C TYR A 100 -14.21 -3.46 -11.45
N LEU A 101 -15.32 -2.72 -11.48
CA LEU A 101 -16.67 -3.31 -11.42
C LEU A 101 -16.98 -4.20 -12.64
N GLU A 102 -16.46 -3.86 -13.82
CA GLU A 102 -16.58 -4.66 -15.05
C GLU A 102 -15.72 -5.93 -14.99
N HIS A 103 -14.59 -5.89 -14.28
CA HIS A 103 -13.62 -6.99 -14.19
C HIS A 103 -13.65 -7.71 -12.84
N ARG A 104 -14.83 -7.82 -12.23
CA ARG A 104 -15.04 -8.61 -11.01
C ARG A 104 -14.84 -10.09 -11.27
N ASP A 105 -14.38 -10.78 -10.23
CA ASP A 105 -14.17 -12.21 -10.26
C ASP A 105 -15.49 -12.98 -10.11
N VAL A 106 -15.50 -14.17 -10.71
CA VAL A 106 -16.61 -15.12 -10.62
C VAL A 106 -16.11 -16.42 -10.00
N VAL A 107 -16.85 -16.90 -9.01
CA VAL A 107 -16.51 -18.07 -8.19
C VAL A 107 -17.56 -19.17 -8.34
N GLY A 108 -17.32 -20.30 -7.66
CA GLY A 108 -18.14 -21.51 -7.77
C GLY A 108 -17.59 -22.52 -8.79
N GLU A 109 -18.01 -23.78 -8.69
CA GLU A 109 -17.53 -24.87 -9.55
C GLU A 109 -17.74 -24.58 -11.05
N HIS A 110 -18.81 -23.85 -11.37
CA HIS A 110 -19.16 -23.45 -12.74
C HIS A 110 -18.85 -21.98 -13.05
N ARG A 111 -18.21 -21.25 -12.12
CA ARG A 111 -17.88 -19.83 -12.24
C ARG A 111 -19.07 -18.94 -12.60
N ASP A 112 -20.19 -19.20 -11.96
CA ASP A 112 -21.49 -18.58 -12.19
C ASP A 112 -21.94 -17.69 -11.01
N THR A 113 -21.15 -17.61 -9.95
CA THR A 113 -21.42 -16.73 -8.81
C THR A 113 -20.59 -15.45 -8.94
N GLU A 114 -21.26 -14.34 -9.24
CA GLU A 114 -20.62 -13.02 -9.21
C GLU A 114 -20.18 -12.64 -7.80
N THR A 115 -18.99 -12.07 -7.70
CA THR A 115 -18.47 -11.48 -6.46
C THR A 115 -18.12 -10.01 -6.67
N TYR A 116 -17.70 -9.35 -5.61
CA TYR A 116 -17.07 -8.04 -5.62
C TYR A 116 -15.55 -8.11 -5.62
N LEU A 117 -14.94 -9.31 -5.54
CA LEU A 117 -13.49 -9.45 -5.75
C LEU A 117 -13.11 -9.06 -7.17
N MET A 118 -11.87 -8.64 -7.41
CA MET A 118 -11.36 -8.33 -8.74
C MET A 118 -10.53 -9.48 -9.31
N GLN A 119 -10.68 -9.74 -10.61
CA GLN A 119 -9.79 -10.66 -11.32
C GLN A 119 -8.35 -10.13 -11.23
N TRP A 120 -7.43 -10.95 -10.74
CA TRP A 120 -6.11 -10.47 -10.33
C TRP A 120 -5.25 -9.96 -11.48
N LYS A 121 -5.45 -10.49 -12.70
CA LYS A 121 -4.68 -10.14 -13.89
C LYS A 121 -5.51 -10.15 -15.16
N LEU A 122 -5.40 -9.05 -15.90
CA LEU A 122 -6.02 -8.82 -17.21
C LEU A 122 -4.93 -8.44 -18.21
N GLU A 123 -4.86 -9.16 -19.33
CA GLU A 123 -3.94 -8.86 -20.43
C GLU A 123 -4.74 -8.46 -21.66
N LYS A 124 -4.45 -7.29 -22.25
CA LYS A 124 -5.18 -6.83 -23.44
C LYS A 124 -4.46 -7.30 -24.69
N ASN A 125 -5.17 -8.04 -25.55
CA ASN A 125 -4.70 -8.39 -26.89
C ASN A 125 -5.82 -8.09 -27.90
N ASN A 126 -5.50 -7.35 -28.98
CA ASN A 126 -6.44 -6.99 -30.04
C ASN A 126 -7.77 -6.41 -29.51
N GLN A 127 -7.69 -5.50 -28.54
CA GLN A 127 -8.84 -4.83 -27.89
C GLN A 127 -9.70 -5.70 -26.96
N THR A 128 -9.42 -7.00 -26.81
CA THR A 128 -10.13 -7.88 -25.87
C THR A 128 -9.28 -8.15 -24.64
N TRP A 129 -9.91 -8.09 -23.46
CA TRP A 129 -9.27 -8.48 -22.20
C TRP A 129 -9.27 -10.00 -22.05
N LYS A 130 -8.08 -10.56 -21.87
CA LYS A 130 -7.89 -11.92 -21.41
C LYS A 130 -7.73 -11.90 -19.90
N SER A 131 -8.71 -12.46 -19.21
CA SER A 131 -8.67 -12.62 -17.76
C SER A 131 -7.93 -13.88 -17.35
N HIS A 132 -7.18 -13.78 -16.26
CA HIS A 132 -6.71 -14.91 -15.49
C HIS A 132 -7.64 -15.06 -14.28
N ALA A 133 -8.22 -16.25 -14.13
CA ALA A 133 -9.12 -16.57 -13.03
C ALA A 133 -8.50 -16.25 -11.68
N ASN A 134 -9.37 -16.02 -10.68
CA ASN A 134 -9.06 -15.80 -9.27
C ASN A 134 -8.76 -14.36 -8.90
N SER A 135 -8.90 -14.08 -7.61
CA SER A 135 -8.57 -12.82 -6.98
C SER A 135 -7.15 -12.80 -6.41
N ALA A 136 -6.72 -11.61 -5.98
CA ALA A 136 -5.53 -11.43 -5.17
C ALA A 136 -5.85 -10.44 -4.05
N THR A 137 -5.79 -10.94 -2.81
CA THR A 137 -6.29 -10.26 -1.62
C THR A 137 -5.73 -8.84 -1.44
N ASP A 138 -4.47 -8.60 -1.78
CA ASP A 138 -3.86 -7.27 -1.68
C ASP A 138 -4.53 -6.24 -2.60
N GLY A 139 -4.86 -6.63 -3.84
CA GLY A 139 -5.64 -5.78 -4.74
C GLY A 139 -7.01 -5.44 -4.15
N ASP A 140 -7.73 -6.45 -3.68
CA ASP A 140 -9.07 -6.29 -3.11
C ASP A 140 -9.08 -5.43 -1.83
N LEU A 141 -8.10 -5.61 -0.94
CA LEU A 141 -7.91 -4.77 0.25
C LEU A 141 -7.67 -3.31 -0.12
N TYR A 142 -6.82 -3.03 -1.11
CA TYR A 142 -6.58 -1.65 -1.56
C TYR A 142 -7.79 -1.04 -2.26
N ILE A 143 -8.53 -1.80 -3.07
CA ILE A 143 -9.77 -1.34 -3.70
C ILE A 143 -10.78 -0.97 -2.61
N ALA A 144 -10.99 -1.83 -1.61
CA ALA A 144 -11.90 -1.56 -0.50
C ALA A 144 -11.50 -0.29 0.27
N TYR A 145 -10.22 -0.18 0.67
CA TYR A 145 -9.77 1.00 1.41
C TYR A 145 -9.77 2.28 0.56
N SER A 146 -9.58 2.18 -0.76
CA SER A 146 -9.71 3.34 -1.64
C SER A 146 -11.15 3.87 -1.70
N LEU A 147 -12.16 3.00 -1.64
CA LEU A 147 -13.58 3.38 -1.55
C LEU A 147 -13.86 4.10 -0.22
N HIS A 148 -13.23 3.63 0.87
CA HIS A 148 -13.28 4.30 2.17
C HIS A 148 -12.78 5.74 2.06
N LEU A 149 -11.58 5.94 1.50
CA LEU A 149 -10.99 7.26 1.29
C LEU A 149 -11.84 8.13 0.36
N ALA A 150 -12.32 7.57 -0.76
CA ALA A 150 -13.18 8.26 -1.71
C ALA A 150 -14.49 8.76 -1.08
N SER A 151 -15.04 8.02 -0.10
CA SER A 151 -16.22 8.41 0.66
C SER A 151 -16.03 9.68 1.50
N SER A 152 -14.78 10.01 1.82
CA SER A 152 -14.38 11.26 2.47
C SER A 152 -14.01 12.34 1.47
N SER A 153 -13.29 11.99 0.40
CA SER A 153 -12.88 12.93 -0.66
C SER A 153 -14.06 13.50 -1.46
N TRP A 154 -15.12 12.71 -1.66
CA TRP A 154 -16.33 13.13 -2.39
C TRP A 154 -17.61 12.79 -1.61
N PRO A 155 -18.01 13.63 -0.63
CA PRO A 155 -19.14 13.35 0.27
C PRO A 155 -20.48 13.13 -0.44
N SER A 156 -20.69 13.73 -1.62
CA SER A 156 -21.92 13.55 -2.42
C SER A 156 -22.12 12.11 -2.92
N ARG A 157 -21.06 11.32 -3.08
CA ARG A 157 -21.10 9.90 -3.48
C ARG A 157 -20.76 8.92 -2.36
N ARG A 158 -20.62 9.41 -1.12
CA ARG A 158 -20.28 8.60 0.06
C ARG A 158 -21.08 7.30 0.15
N SER A 159 -22.41 7.39 0.10
CA SER A 159 -23.28 6.21 0.24
C SER A 159 -23.07 5.19 -0.87
N TYR A 160 -22.77 5.65 -2.10
CA TYR A 160 -22.47 4.78 -3.22
C TYR A 160 -21.14 4.03 -3.00
N TYR A 161 -20.06 4.74 -2.67
CA TYR A 161 -18.76 4.10 -2.42
C TYR A 161 -18.80 3.12 -1.24
N GLN A 162 -19.42 3.53 -0.13
CA GLN A 162 -19.58 2.65 1.04
C GLN A 162 -20.46 1.42 0.75
N SER A 163 -21.40 1.51 -0.20
CA SER A 163 -22.22 0.35 -0.57
C SER A 163 -21.43 -0.71 -1.34
N ILE A 164 -20.43 -0.29 -2.12
CA ILE A 164 -19.53 -1.19 -2.85
C ILE A 164 -18.48 -1.73 -1.88
N GLU A 165 -17.92 -0.86 -1.03
CA GLU A 165 -16.94 -1.24 -0.01
C GLU A 165 -17.49 -2.36 0.89
N ARG A 166 -18.72 -2.23 1.40
CA ARG A 166 -19.38 -3.27 2.23
C ARG A 166 -19.43 -4.62 1.52
N LYS A 167 -19.86 -4.65 0.26
CA LYS A 167 -19.99 -5.91 -0.49
C LYS A 167 -18.63 -6.54 -0.78
N LEU A 168 -17.64 -5.71 -1.11
CA LEU A 168 -16.28 -6.18 -1.31
C LEU A 168 -15.68 -6.75 -0.02
N ILE A 169 -15.77 -6.07 1.12
CA ILE A 169 -15.23 -6.58 2.38
C ILE A 169 -15.99 -7.81 2.89
N ASP A 170 -17.29 -7.93 2.60
CA ASP A 170 -18.05 -9.15 2.88
C ASP A 170 -17.53 -10.32 2.03
N ASP A 171 -17.25 -10.09 0.75
CA ASP A 171 -16.71 -11.10 -0.16
C ASP A 171 -15.25 -11.49 0.16
N ILE A 172 -14.41 -10.55 0.60
CA ILE A 172 -13.07 -10.87 1.12
C ILE A 172 -13.19 -11.86 2.29
N LEU A 173 -14.10 -11.62 3.24
CA LEU A 173 -14.32 -12.54 4.36
C LEU A 173 -15.00 -13.85 3.96
N ALA A 174 -15.71 -13.89 2.83
CA ALA A 174 -16.36 -15.09 2.33
C ALA A 174 -15.40 -16.02 1.58
N TYR A 175 -14.47 -15.44 0.81
CA TYR A 175 -13.67 -16.18 -0.17
C TYR A 175 -12.16 -16.10 0.05
N GLU A 176 -11.66 -15.13 0.81
CA GLU A 176 -10.21 -14.91 1.04
C GLU A 176 -9.84 -15.04 2.53
N TYR A 177 -10.62 -15.81 3.29
CA TYR A 177 -10.45 -15.96 4.73
C TYR A 177 -10.17 -17.40 5.15
N ASN A 178 -9.10 -17.57 5.91
CA ASN A 178 -8.77 -18.83 6.56
C ASN A 178 -9.46 -18.93 7.93
N THR A 179 -10.40 -19.85 8.07
CA THR A 179 -11.18 -20.02 9.31
C THR A 179 -10.42 -20.73 10.43
N GLU A 180 -9.31 -21.41 10.12
CA GLU A 180 -8.51 -22.16 11.10
C GLU A 180 -7.42 -21.28 11.72
N THR A 181 -6.78 -20.45 10.91
CA THR A 181 -5.71 -19.54 11.35
C THR A 181 -6.21 -18.14 11.66
N HIS A 182 -7.44 -17.83 11.26
CA HIS A 182 -8.06 -16.52 11.28
C HIS A 182 -7.28 -15.45 10.50
N THR A 183 -6.46 -15.84 9.52
CA THR A 183 -5.75 -14.91 8.63
C THR A 183 -6.48 -14.78 7.30
N LEU A 184 -6.20 -13.71 6.55
CA LEU A 184 -6.56 -13.70 5.13
C LEU A 184 -5.65 -14.63 4.34
N THR A 185 -6.18 -15.25 3.31
CA THR A 185 -5.43 -16.04 2.32
C THR A 185 -4.83 -15.08 1.29
N VAL A 186 -3.97 -15.58 0.40
CA VAL A 186 -3.30 -14.76 -0.65
C VAL A 186 -4.19 -14.46 -1.88
N GLY A 187 -5.40 -15.01 -1.88
CA GLY A 187 -6.44 -14.88 -2.89
C GLY A 187 -7.47 -15.99 -2.72
N ASN A 188 -8.59 -15.93 -3.43
CA ASN A 188 -9.67 -16.90 -3.31
C ASN A 188 -9.32 -18.33 -3.75
N TRP A 189 -8.22 -18.49 -4.49
CA TRP A 189 -7.68 -19.77 -4.94
C TRP A 189 -6.88 -20.52 -3.86
N ALA A 190 -6.48 -19.83 -2.79
CA ALA A 190 -5.81 -20.41 -1.64
C ALA A 190 -6.87 -20.84 -0.60
N ASP A 191 -7.86 -21.64 -1.02
CA ASP A 191 -8.97 -22.11 -0.21
C ASP A 191 -8.64 -23.38 0.61
N LYS A 192 -9.64 -23.94 1.32
CA LYS A 192 -9.50 -25.14 2.17
C LYS A 192 -9.02 -26.39 1.43
N GLN A 193 -9.20 -26.45 0.11
CA GLN A 193 -8.80 -27.58 -0.72
C GLN A 193 -7.38 -27.38 -1.28
N SER A 194 -6.85 -26.16 -1.17
CA SER A 194 -5.52 -25.77 -1.63
C SER A 194 -4.43 -26.07 -0.59
N GLU A 195 -3.26 -26.51 -1.05
CA GLU A 195 -2.07 -26.61 -0.19
C GLU A 195 -1.60 -25.25 0.35
N TYR A 196 -2.09 -24.16 -0.27
CA TYR A 196 -1.79 -22.78 0.09
C TYR A 196 -2.79 -22.18 1.10
N TYR A 197 -3.74 -22.96 1.65
CA TYR A 197 -4.74 -22.43 2.59
C TYR A 197 -4.12 -21.65 3.76
N ASN A 198 -3.02 -22.20 4.29
CA ASN A 198 -2.27 -21.65 5.43
C ASN A 198 -1.13 -20.72 4.99
N LEU A 199 -1.11 -20.28 3.74
CA LEU A 199 -0.13 -19.32 3.24
C LEU A 199 -0.59 -17.90 3.57
N MET A 200 0.27 -17.12 4.21
CA MET A 200 0.08 -15.70 4.45
C MET A 200 1.14 -14.91 3.68
N ARG A 201 0.72 -13.92 2.90
CA ARG A 201 1.62 -12.91 2.32
C ARG A 201 1.74 -11.76 3.31
N THR A 202 2.95 -11.45 3.77
CA THR A 202 3.11 -10.53 4.92
C THR A 202 2.75 -9.09 4.57
N SER A 203 2.84 -8.70 3.30
CA SER A 203 2.42 -7.38 2.84
C SER A 203 0.91 -7.15 2.92
N ASP A 204 0.12 -8.20 3.15
CA ASP A 204 -1.34 -8.12 3.21
C ASP A 204 -1.82 -7.82 4.63
N VAL A 205 -0.90 -7.74 5.60
CA VAL A 205 -1.21 -7.32 6.97
C VAL A 205 -1.32 -5.80 7.00
N MET A 206 -2.56 -5.32 6.83
CA MET A 206 -2.91 -3.90 6.69
C MET A 206 -3.85 -3.46 7.84
N PRO A 207 -3.35 -3.35 9.09
CA PRO A 207 -4.16 -3.11 10.28
C PRO A 207 -5.09 -1.90 10.19
N THR A 208 -4.62 -0.78 9.65
CA THR A 208 -5.45 0.42 9.42
C THR A 208 -6.63 0.15 8.50
N PHE A 209 -6.47 -0.72 7.49
CA PHE A 209 -7.55 -1.07 6.57
C PHE A 209 -8.56 -1.97 7.29
N PHE A 210 -8.08 -2.97 8.02
CA PHE A 210 -8.93 -3.88 8.78
C PHE A 210 -9.78 -3.16 9.83
N GLU A 211 -9.22 -2.14 10.49
CA GLU A 211 -9.94 -1.28 11.44
C GLU A 211 -11.04 -0.44 10.75
N ALA A 212 -10.76 0.10 9.56
CA ALA A 212 -11.75 0.82 8.76
C ALA A 212 -12.88 -0.11 8.31
N PHE A 213 -12.56 -1.34 7.89
CA PHE A 213 -13.55 -2.34 7.47
C PHE A 213 -14.41 -2.82 8.63
N HIS A 214 -13.81 -3.03 9.81
CA HIS A 214 -14.55 -3.32 11.04
C HIS A 214 -15.51 -2.19 11.39
N THR A 215 -15.03 -0.94 11.34
CA THR A 215 -15.84 0.25 11.65
C THR A 215 -17.01 0.40 10.69
N LEU A 216 -16.80 0.15 9.40
CA LEU A 216 -17.85 0.23 8.40
C LEU A 216 -18.89 -0.89 8.56
N SER A 217 -18.44 -2.14 8.60
CA SER A 217 -19.32 -3.33 8.56
C SER A 217 -19.97 -3.67 9.90
N GLY A 218 -19.28 -3.39 11.02
CA GLY A 218 -19.62 -3.94 12.33
C GLY A 218 -19.26 -5.43 12.48
N ASP A 219 -18.60 -6.05 11.49
CA ASP A 219 -18.23 -7.47 11.54
C ASP A 219 -16.97 -7.69 12.40
N ALA A 220 -17.11 -8.42 13.50
CA ALA A 220 -16.01 -8.71 14.44
C ALA A 220 -14.90 -9.60 13.84
N ARG A 221 -15.15 -10.27 12.71
CA ARG A 221 -14.13 -11.05 11.99
C ARG A 221 -12.97 -10.16 11.54
N TRP A 222 -13.20 -8.91 11.15
CA TRP A 222 -12.12 -7.98 10.80
C TRP A 222 -11.17 -7.69 11.97
N SER A 223 -11.70 -7.55 13.18
CA SER A 223 -10.86 -7.44 14.39
C SER A 223 -10.09 -8.74 14.66
N THR A 224 -10.74 -9.89 14.44
CA THR A 224 -10.11 -11.21 14.59
C THR A 224 -8.95 -11.39 13.61
N VAL A 225 -9.16 -11.03 12.34
CA VAL A 225 -8.15 -11.00 11.27
C VAL A 225 -6.97 -10.11 11.65
N ASN A 226 -7.25 -8.88 12.08
CA ASN A 226 -6.22 -7.93 12.48
C ASN A 226 -5.34 -8.49 13.60
N ASN A 227 -5.96 -9.03 14.65
CA ASN A 227 -5.25 -9.61 15.78
C ASN A 227 -4.39 -10.81 15.36
N ALA A 228 -4.97 -11.77 14.64
CA ALA A 228 -4.26 -12.97 14.23
C ALA A 228 -3.05 -12.63 13.33
N MET A 229 -3.25 -11.80 12.31
CA MET A 229 -2.19 -11.44 11.37
C MET A 229 -1.08 -10.63 12.06
N LEU A 230 -1.39 -9.67 12.95
CA LEU A 230 -0.38 -8.95 13.73
C LEU A 230 0.43 -9.88 14.65
N ASP A 231 -0.21 -10.88 15.27
CA ASP A 231 0.51 -11.87 16.09
C ASP A 231 1.47 -12.71 15.26
N ARG A 232 1.11 -13.02 14.00
CA ARG A 232 2.02 -13.70 13.05
C ARG A 232 3.18 -12.80 12.62
N MET A 233 2.95 -11.51 12.40
CA MET A 233 4.02 -10.55 12.11
C MET A 233 5.01 -10.44 13.27
N VAL A 234 4.53 -10.39 14.51
CA VAL A 234 5.40 -10.40 15.70
C VAL A 234 6.19 -11.70 15.79
N ASN A 235 5.55 -12.85 15.58
CA ASN A 235 6.22 -14.16 15.56
C ASN A 235 7.37 -14.20 14.54
N LEU A 236 7.11 -13.80 13.30
CA LEU A 236 8.11 -13.77 12.23
C LEU A 236 9.24 -12.79 12.56
N SER A 237 8.91 -11.59 13.02
CA SER A 237 9.91 -10.57 13.37
C SER A 237 10.79 -11.00 14.55
N ASP A 238 10.23 -11.67 15.56
CA ASP A 238 10.97 -12.12 16.75
C ASP A 238 11.94 -13.27 16.45
N GLN A 239 11.72 -14.05 15.38
CA GLN A 239 12.65 -15.08 14.90
C GLN A 239 13.95 -14.50 14.31
N GLN A 240 13.98 -13.21 13.97
CA GLN A 240 15.09 -12.58 13.25
C GLN A 240 15.72 -11.46 14.08
N GLN A 241 17.05 -11.34 14.10
CA GLN A 241 17.71 -10.20 14.77
C GLN A 241 17.40 -8.88 14.06
N THR A 242 17.26 -8.91 12.73
CA THR A 242 16.97 -7.77 11.87
C THR A 242 15.53 -7.27 11.98
N GLY A 243 14.61 -8.13 12.43
CA GLY A 243 13.17 -7.87 12.39
C GLY A 243 12.54 -7.95 11.00
N LEU A 244 13.32 -8.32 9.96
CA LEU A 244 12.83 -8.50 8.60
C LEU A 244 11.78 -9.62 8.51
N LEU A 245 10.87 -9.44 7.57
CA LEU A 245 9.73 -10.34 7.32
C LEU A 245 9.87 -10.96 5.93
N PRO A 246 9.48 -12.24 5.73
CA PRO A 246 9.53 -12.88 4.43
C PRO A 246 8.38 -12.40 3.53
N ASP A 247 8.52 -12.49 2.21
CA ASP A 247 7.40 -12.27 1.28
C ASP A 247 6.18 -13.12 1.65
N PHE A 248 6.42 -14.41 1.96
CA PHE A 248 5.39 -15.36 2.36
C PHE A 248 5.80 -16.18 3.59
N ALA A 249 4.79 -16.55 4.38
CA ALA A 249 4.94 -17.43 5.53
C ALA A 249 3.85 -18.50 5.56
N TRP A 250 4.23 -19.68 6.06
CA TRP A 250 3.25 -20.67 6.51
C TRP A 250 2.78 -20.30 7.92
N VAL A 251 1.48 -20.22 8.13
CA VAL A 251 0.87 -19.84 9.41
C VAL A 251 0.07 -20.99 10.02
N THR A 252 0.03 -21.02 11.36
CA THR A 252 -0.89 -21.84 12.14
C THR A 252 -1.73 -20.94 13.05
N ASP A 253 -2.55 -21.52 13.92
CA ASP A 253 -3.30 -20.84 14.98
C ASP A 253 -2.41 -20.17 16.06
N THR A 254 -1.14 -20.57 16.15
CA THR A 254 -0.21 -20.13 17.22
C THR A 254 1.15 -19.67 16.72
N GLY A 255 1.52 -19.93 15.47
CA GLY A 255 2.86 -19.60 14.96
C GLY A 255 2.91 -19.28 13.48
N ALA A 256 4.08 -18.83 13.03
CA ALA A 256 4.38 -18.56 11.63
C ALA A 256 5.83 -18.92 11.33
N ARG A 257 6.13 -19.36 10.10
CA ARG A 257 7.50 -19.55 9.63
C ARG A 257 7.63 -19.14 8.16
N PRO A 258 8.78 -18.58 7.74
CA PRO A 258 9.03 -18.31 6.33
C PRO A 258 8.83 -19.55 5.46
N VAL A 259 8.33 -19.33 4.24
CA VAL A 259 8.29 -20.40 3.23
C VAL A 259 9.69 -20.68 2.67
N LYS A 260 9.83 -21.74 1.87
CA LYS A 260 11.05 -21.96 1.09
C LYS A 260 11.00 -21.11 -0.18
N GLY A 261 12.16 -20.79 -0.76
CA GLY A 261 12.19 -20.18 -2.09
C GLY A 261 11.48 -21.05 -3.13
N LYS A 262 10.82 -20.42 -4.09
CA LYS A 262 10.00 -21.00 -5.16
C LYS A 262 8.77 -21.77 -4.66
N THR A 263 8.25 -21.38 -3.50
CA THR A 263 6.97 -21.94 -3.01
C THR A 263 5.80 -21.34 -3.78
N VAL A 264 5.89 -20.06 -4.17
CA VAL A 264 4.81 -19.33 -4.84
C VAL A 264 5.29 -18.71 -6.14
N ALA A 265 6.35 -17.89 -6.10
CA ALA A 265 6.70 -17.02 -7.22
C ALA A 265 8.19 -17.04 -7.56
N THR A 266 9.06 -16.86 -6.57
CA THR A 266 10.48 -16.58 -6.80
C THR A 266 11.38 -17.35 -5.84
N LYS A 267 12.68 -17.42 -6.16
CA LYS A 267 13.67 -17.98 -5.22
C LYS A 267 13.76 -17.24 -3.87
N PHE A 268 13.13 -16.06 -3.75
CA PHE A 268 13.17 -15.19 -2.57
C PHE A 268 11.86 -15.16 -1.78
N ASP A 269 10.94 -16.10 -2.01
CA ASP A 269 9.63 -16.12 -1.32
C ASP A 269 9.73 -16.17 0.21
N GLY A 270 10.82 -16.72 0.74
CA GLY A 270 11.12 -16.79 2.18
C GLY A 270 11.97 -15.64 2.71
N ASP A 271 12.27 -14.62 1.89
CA ASP A 271 13.15 -13.50 2.21
C ASP A 271 12.40 -12.15 2.18
N TYR A 272 13.04 -11.08 2.64
CA TYR A 272 12.49 -9.73 2.50
C TYR A 272 12.70 -9.24 1.07
N SER A 273 11.68 -9.40 0.23
CA SER A 273 11.75 -9.17 -1.22
C SER A 273 10.57 -8.29 -1.69
N SER A 274 10.19 -8.39 -2.97
CA SER A 274 9.25 -7.48 -3.64
C SER A 274 7.87 -7.43 -3.00
N ASN A 275 7.41 -8.47 -2.28
CA ASN A 275 6.16 -8.37 -1.53
C ASN A 275 6.41 -7.68 -0.18
N ALA A 276 7.30 -8.23 0.64
CA ALA A 276 7.55 -7.80 2.01
C ALA A 276 8.08 -6.36 2.11
N CYS A 277 8.63 -5.81 1.03
CA CYS A 277 9.10 -4.42 0.99
C CYS A 277 8.01 -3.40 1.32
N ARG A 278 6.72 -3.73 1.14
CA ARG A 278 5.57 -2.87 1.49
C ARG A 278 5.26 -2.86 2.98
N THR A 279 5.66 -3.88 3.73
CA THR A 279 5.29 -4.07 5.14
C THR A 279 5.58 -2.88 6.05
N PRO A 280 6.69 -2.11 5.90
CA PRO A 280 6.92 -0.95 6.75
C PRO A 280 5.81 0.09 6.59
N MET A 281 5.38 0.35 5.34
CA MET A 281 4.33 1.32 5.05
C MET A 281 2.96 0.85 5.54
N MET A 282 2.65 -0.44 5.41
CA MET A 282 1.35 -1.01 5.82
C MET A 282 1.15 -1.03 7.33
N LEU A 283 2.23 -1.21 8.09
CA LEU A 283 2.17 -1.30 9.54
C LEU A 283 2.38 0.05 10.24
N ALA A 284 3.13 0.98 9.64
CA ALA A 284 3.57 2.18 10.32
C ALA A 284 2.43 3.12 10.74
N SER A 285 1.31 3.12 10.01
CA SER A 285 0.15 3.96 10.28
C SER A 285 -0.80 3.41 11.36
N SER A 286 -0.61 2.17 11.84
CA SER A 286 -1.50 1.58 12.85
C SER A 286 -1.02 1.87 14.26
N ASP A 287 -1.93 2.33 15.12
CA ASP A 287 -1.70 2.57 16.55
C ASP A 287 -1.49 1.30 17.38
N ASP A 288 -1.63 0.10 16.80
CA ASP A 288 -1.33 -1.14 17.51
C ASP A 288 0.17 -1.24 17.86
N SER A 289 0.44 -1.51 19.14
CA SER A 289 1.79 -1.63 19.65
C SER A 289 2.61 -2.76 18.99
N ARG A 290 1.96 -3.84 18.52
CA ARG A 290 2.58 -4.95 17.78
C ARG A 290 3.11 -4.47 16.43
N ALA A 291 2.30 -3.71 15.69
CA ALA A 291 2.73 -3.09 14.43
C ALA A 291 3.93 -2.16 14.67
N GLY A 292 3.85 -1.32 15.71
CA GLY A 292 4.96 -0.47 16.14
C GLY A 292 6.24 -1.23 16.46
N LYS A 293 6.15 -2.33 17.22
CA LYS A 293 7.30 -3.19 17.57
C LYS A 293 7.99 -3.74 16.32
N VAL A 294 7.20 -4.29 15.38
CA VAL A 294 7.72 -4.86 14.13
C VAL A 294 8.42 -3.79 13.28
N VAL A 295 7.76 -2.65 13.06
CA VAL A 295 8.32 -1.54 12.28
C VAL A 295 9.57 -0.96 12.93
N SER A 296 9.59 -0.71 14.24
CA SER A 296 10.78 -0.17 14.91
C SER A 296 11.99 -1.10 14.78
N LYS A 297 11.79 -2.41 14.85
CA LYS A 297 12.87 -3.39 14.74
C LYS A 297 13.47 -3.42 13.33
N LEU A 298 12.63 -3.48 12.29
CA LEU A 298 13.11 -3.47 10.90
C LEU A 298 13.72 -2.12 10.51
N LEU A 299 13.15 -0.99 10.96
CA LEU A 299 13.74 0.34 10.70
C LEU A 299 15.11 0.49 11.35
N LYS A 300 15.31 -0.10 12.55
CA LYS A 300 16.63 -0.11 13.20
C LYS A 300 17.67 -0.87 12.38
N PHE A 301 17.29 -1.98 11.75
CA PHE A 301 18.18 -2.68 10.82
C PHE A 301 18.52 -1.78 9.62
N PHE A 302 17.53 -1.19 8.95
CA PHE A 302 17.75 -0.38 7.76
C PHE A 302 18.48 0.94 8.01
N GLU A 303 18.30 1.59 9.17
CA GLU A 303 19.04 2.78 9.55
C GLU A 303 20.55 2.50 9.68
N SER A 304 20.93 1.26 10.01
CA SER A 304 22.35 0.85 10.07
C SER A 304 22.96 0.56 8.69
N GLN A 305 22.14 0.44 7.64
CA GLN A 305 22.63 0.08 6.31
C GLN A 305 23.17 1.32 5.59
N GLU A 306 24.39 1.20 5.04
CA GLU A 306 24.95 2.28 4.23
C GLU A 306 24.20 2.51 2.91
N THR A 307 23.75 1.41 2.32
CA THR A 307 23.01 1.37 1.05
C THR A 307 21.89 0.36 1.20
N ILE A 308 20.67 0.77 0.82
CA ILE A 308 19.49 -0.09 0.81
C ILE A 308 19.35 -0.71 -0.57
N THR A 309 19.61 -2.01 -0.67
CA THR A 309 19.49 -2.76 -1.93
C THR A 309 18.09 -3.34 -2.11
N ALA A 310 17.79 -3.77 -3.34
CA ALA A 310 16.56 -4.47 -3.65
C ALA A 310 16.56 -5.88 -3.03
N GLY A 311 16.16 -5.99 -1.77
CA GLY A 311 15.92 -7.26 -1.09
C GLY A 311 17.08 -7.77 -0.23
N TYR A 312 16.70 -8.46 0.84
CA TYR A 312 17.57 -8.96 1.89
C TYR A 312 17.11 -10.35 2.35
N SER A 313 18.06 -11.24 2.63
CA SER A 313 17.73 -12.41 3.42
C SER A 313 17.27 -11.98 4.82
N LEU A 314 16.52 -12.83 5.51
CA LEU A 314 16.03 -12.49 6.86
C LEU A 314 17.16 -12.25 7.87
N ALA A 315 18.33 -12.85 7.64
CA ALA A 315 19.55 -12.61 8.42
C ALA A 315 20.23 -11.25 8.11
N GLY A 316 19.77 -10.52 7.09
CA GLY A 316 20.27 -9.19 6.73
C GLY A 316 21.31 -9.16 5.60
N ASN A 317 21.52 -10.27 4.89
CA ASN A 317 22.42 -10.29 3.74
C ASN A 317 21.72 -9.73 2.49
N ARG A 318 22.38 -8.84 1.76
CA ARG A 318 21.84 -8.29 0.50
C ARG A 318 21.62 -9.41 -0.52
N LEU A 319 20.46 -9.43 -1.16
CA LEU A 319 20.14 -10.40 -2.21
C LEU A 319 20.53 -9.92 -3.61
N ASN A 320 20.67 -8.60 -3.77
CA ASN A 320 21.01 -7.93 -5.01
C ASN A 320 22.03 -6.81 -4.74
N ASP A 321 22.70 -6.33 -5.79
CA ASP A 321 23.70 -5.27 -5.75
C ASP A 321 23.19 -3.90 -6.24
N TYR A 322 21.92 -3.83 -6.66
CA TYR A 322 21.25 -2.60 -7.09
C TYR A 322 20.23 -2.09 -6.06
N THR A 323 19.89 -0.81 -6.16
CA THR A 323 18.88 -0.13 -5.32
C THR A 323 17.56 0.00 -6.06
N SER A 324 16.45 0.10 -5.32
CA SER A 324 15.12 0.42 -5.87
C SER A 324 14.30 1.18 -4.83
N ASN A 325 13.53 2.18 -5.26
CA ASN A 325 12.60 2.88 -4.40
C ASN A 325 11.45 1.98 -3.97
N SER A 326 11.17 0.86 -4.65
CA SER A 326 10.25 -0.17 -4.14
C SER A 326 10.60 -0.64 -2.72
N PHE A 327 11.88 -0.59 -2.35
CA PHE A 327 12.37 -0.94 -1.02
C PHE A 327 12.60 0.29 -0.14
N THR A 328 13.13 1.37 -0.70
CA THR A 328 13.48 2.58 0.07
C THR A 328 12.25 3.44 0.42
N ALA A 329 11.25 3.51 -0.47
CA ALA A 329 10.08 4.37 -0.29
C ALA A 329 9.20 3.93 0.90
N PRO A 330 8.82 2.64 1.06
CA PRO A 330 8.06 2.22 2.24
C PRO A 330 8.78 2.46 3.57
N LEU A 331 10.11 2.28 3.60
CA LEU A 331 10.95 2.58 4.77
C LEU A 331 10.97 4.08 5.07
N THR A 332 11.09 4.90 4.03
CA THR A 332 11.10 6.36 4.14
C THR A 332 9.77 6.88 4.63
N PHE A 333 8.65 6.35 4.14
CA PHE A 333 7.32 6.64 4.64
C PHE A 333 7.23 6.36 6.14
N ALA A 334 7.53 5.12 6.54
CA ALA A 334 7.44 4.70 7.93
C ALA A 334 8.34 5.55 8.85
N ALA A 335 9.58 5.80 8.42
CA ALA A 335 10.52 6.61 9.19
C ALA A 335 10.07 8.06 9.35
N ASN A 336 9.25 8.62 8.46
CA ASN A 336 8.81 10.03 8.54
C ASN A 336 7.57 10.26 9.42
N LEU A 337 6.87 9.21 9.87
CA LEU A 337 5.75 9.40 10.81
C LEU A 337 6.25 9.81 12.20
N GLU A 338 5.48 10.65 12.89
CA GLU A 338 5.91 11.29 14.15
C GLU A 338 6.25 10.29 15.27
N ARG A 339 5.57 9.14 15.31
CA ARG A 339 5.82 8.07 16.28
C ARG A 339 7.17 7.38 16.09
N PHE A 340 7.80 7.52 14.92
CA PHE A 340 9.11 6.92 14.62
C PHE A 340 10.20 8.01 14.63
N GLN A 341 10.93 8.06 15.73
CA GLN A 341 12.05 9.00 15.93
C GLN A 341 13.39 8.28 15.85
N GLY A 342 14.44 9.03 15.49
CA GLY A 342 15.82 8.50 15.47
C GLY A 342 16.29 7.84 14.17
N TYR A 343 15.46 7.81 13.12
CA TYR A 343 15.82 7.24 11.81
C TYR A 343 16.21 8.32 10.79
N SER A 344 17.24 9.10 11.10
CA SER A 344 17.61 10.31 10.35
C SER A 344 18.02 10.02 8.90
N ARG A 345 18.70 8.89 8.65
CA ARG A 345 19.13 8.50 7.29
C ARG A 345 17.94 8.10 6.45
N LEU A 346 17.03 7.29 7.02
CA LEU A 346 15.80 6.91 6.33
C LEU A 346 14.92 8.14 6.05
N LYS A 347 14.82 9.08 7.00
CA LYS A 347 14.11 10.35 6.79
C LYS A 347 14.69 11.18 5.64
N ALA A 348 16.02 11.18 5.48
CA ALA A 348 16.71 11.99 4.47
C ALA A 348 16.36 11.62 3.02
N TYR A 349 15.99 10.36 2.75
CA TYR A 349 15.56 9.93 1.40
C TYR A 349 14.30 10.65 0.91
N ARG A 350 13.47 11.17 1.81
CA ARG A 350 12.22 11.85 1.44
C ARG A 350 12.45 13.01 0.48
N GLN A 351 13.48 13.81 0.74
CA GLN A 351 13.74 14.98 -0.10
C GLN A 351 14.25 14.58 -1.48
N SER A 352 15.02 13.49 -1.61
CA SER A 352 15.43 13.00 -2.93
C SER A 352 14.22 12.51 -3.72
N MET A 353 13.35 11.71 -3.09
CA MET A 353 12.12 11.20 -3.72
C MET A 353 11.21 12.32 -4.22
N LEU A 354 11.03 13.39 -3.45
CA LEU A 354 10.22 14.56 -3.85
C LEU A 354 10.78 15.30 -5.08
N SER A 355 12.09 15.21 -5.31
CA SER A 355 12.79 15.89 -6.41
C SER A 355 13.11 14.99 -7.61
N GLU A 356 12.88 13.69 -7.48
CA GLU A 356 13.23 12.69 -8.49
C GLU A 356 12.31 12.76 -9.71
N THR A 357 12.80 12.29 -10.86
CA THR A 357 11.94 11.98 -12.01
C THR A 357 11.57 10.51 -11.92
N LEU A 358 10.27 10.21 -11.86
CA LEU A 358 9.81 8.83 -11.78
C LEU A 358 10.32 8.02 -12.96
N THR A 359 10.70 6.77 -12.69
CA THR A 359 10.90 5.78 -13.75
C THR A 359 9.62 5.58 -14.54
N THR A 360 9.75 5.28 -15.83
CA THR A 360 8.63 4.96 -16.73
C THR A 360 8.56 3.47 -17.06
N THR A 361 9.55 2.69 -16.64
CA THR A 361 9.71 1.25 -16.98
C THR A 361 9.63 0.34 -15.75
N ASN A 362 9.19 0.88 -14.62
CA ASN A 362 8.95 0.11 -13.41
C ASN A 362 7.76 0.72 -12.64
N TYR A 363 6.55 0.27 -12.98
CA TYR A 363 5.33 0.78 -12.35
C TYR A 363 5.37 0.65 -10.83
N TYR A 364 5.91 -0.45 -10.32
CA TYR A 364 5.87 -0.78 -8.91
C TYR A 364 6.72 0.20 -8.09
N ASP A 365 7.94 0.45 -8.56
CA ASP A 365 8.86 1.43 -7.97
C ASP A 365 8.28 2.85 -7.99
N ALA A 366 7.78 3.28 -9.15
CA ALA A 366 7.18 4.61 -9.29
C ALA A 366 5.96 4.77 -8.39
N THR A 367 5.09 3.75 -8.34
CA THR A 367 3.85 3.78 -7.54
C THR A 367 4.15 3.84 -6.05
N LEU A 368 5.06 3.00 -5.54
CA LEU A 368 5.44 3.01 -4.12
C LEU A 368 6.16 4.32 -3.73
N THR A 369 6.93 4.91 -4.64
CA THR A 369 7.53 6.24 -4.45
C THR A 369 6.45 7.30 -4.25
N VAL A 370 5.44 7.33 -5.12
CA VAL A 370 4.33 8.30 -5.04
C VAL A 370 3.49 8.07 -3.78
N MET A 371 3.19 6.82 -3.44
CA MET A 371 2.49 6.49 -2.19
C MET A 371 3.23 7.01 -0.96
N ALA A 372 4.53 6.75 -0.88
CA ALA A 372 5.34 7.16 0.26
C ALA A 372 5.41 8.67 0.45
N VAL A 373 5.43 9.46 -0.64
CA VAL A 373 5.45 10.92 -0.51
C VAL A 373 4.07 11.52 -0.29
N MET A 374 2.99 10.89 -0.78
CA MET A 374 1.62 11.41 -0.68
C MET A 374 0.89 11.01 0.61
N GLY A 375 1.18 9.84 1.18
CA GLY A 375 0.44 9.24 2.31
C GLY A 375 0.58 9.96 3.66
N ASP A 376 1.35 11.04 3.74
CA ASP A 376 1.78 11.73 4.97
C ASP A 376 0.69 12.49 5.77
N ASN A 377 -0.62 12.31 5.54
CA ASN A 377 -1.63 13.23 6.11
C ASN A 377 -2.95 12.58 6.56
N HIS A 378 -2.94 11.36 7.10
CA HIS A 378 -4.14 10.74 7.65
C HIS A 378 -3.97 10.42 9.13
#